data_AF-A0A542FRV6-F1
#
_entry.id   AF-A0A542FRV6-F1
#
_cell.length_a   1.000
_cell.length_b   1.000
_cell.length_c   1.000
_cell.angle_alpha   90.00
_cell.angle_beta   90.00
_cell.angle_gamma   90.00
#
_symmetry.space_group_name_H-M   'P 1'
#
loop_
_entity.id
_entity.type
_entity.pdbx_description
1 polymer ?
#
loop_
_entity_poly.entity_id
_entity_poly.type
_entity_poly.pdbx_seq_one_letter_code
_entity_poly.pdbx_strand_id
1 'polypeptide(L)'
;MRRRERVGYAPQGVLAVGATALILLLSACTSNGDAAPAASSTPTESPSTVSFEKGETVSGVGPTTYPGVDFALAEGARSIAIEFECSGGATFYVEVGDSMALGQAQVEGSCEGATTLAWPITDRTGHTLGVTLPDDVAWTATPTFSAEEFPYDAAIEADCEAFASVSSELSNADMGYTYYEAIDADEWAARIAGAEPRLRALVEDAESELREQFGALESVVSDPGRQVGHAITAAGYEIMAEISRTCNVNQTPLITMGEFGG
;
A
#
# COMPACT_ATOMS: atom_id res chain seq x y z
N MET A 1 37.41 3.87 -36.74
CA MET A 1 36.94 2.99 -37.84
C MET A 1 37.08 1.52 -37.44
N ARG A 2 36.00 0.90 -36.93
CA ARG A 2 35.86 -0.56 -36.83
C ARG A 2 34.41 -0.90 -37.18
N ARG A 3 34.24 -1.57 -38.32
CA ARG A 3 32.97 -2.11 -38.85
C ARG A 3 32.49 -3.21 -37.91
N ARG A 4 31.27 -3.10 -37.38
CA ARG A 4 30.52 -4.25 -36.84
C ARG A 4 29.39 -4.58 -37.81
N GLU A 5 29.42 -5.82 -38.26
CA GLU A 5 28.50 -6.41 -39.23
C GLU A 5 27.13 -6.66 -38.58
N ARG A 6 26.06 -6.30 -39.30
CA ARG A 6 24.69 -6.65 -38.96
C ARG A 6 24.42 -8.07 -39.46
N VAL A 7 24.07 -8.98 -38.57
CA VAL A 7 23.44 -10.26 -38.94
C VAL A 7 21.93 -10.03 -38.89
N GLY A 8 21.30 -10.16 -40.05
CA GLY A 8 19.84 -10.09 -40.21
C GLY A 8 19.18 -11.40 -39.81
N TYR A 9 18.04 -11.29 -39.13
CA TYR A 9 17.13 -12.40 -38.92
C TYR A 9 15.87 -12.10 -39.72
N ALA A 10 15.52 -12.99 -40.65
CA ALA A 10 14.26 -12.98 -41.37
C ALA A 10 13.51 -14.30 -41.07
N PRO A 11 12.16 -14.27 -41.09
CA PRO A 11 11.32 -15.23 -40.40
C PRO A 11 10.98 -16.44 -41.27
N GLN A 12 10.66 -17.57 -40.62
CA GLN A 12 9.95 -18.66 -41.26
C GLN A 12 8.75 -19.03 -40.38
N GLY A 13 7.55 -18.83 -40.95
CA GLY A 13 6.32 -19.39 -40.39
C GLY A 13 6.18 -20.87 -40.72
N VAL A 14 5.02 -21.42 -40.36
CA VAL A 14 4.11 -22.19 -41.23
C VAL A 14 3.29 -23.21 -40.40
N LEU A 15 1.96 -23.09 -40.60
CA LEU A 15 0.88 -24.07 -40.57
C LEU A 15 0.16 -24.52 -39.27
N ALA A 16 -1.14 -24.26 -39.35
CA ALA A 16 -2.25 -24.78 -38.58
C ALA A 16 -2.68 -26.20 -38.97
N VAL A 17 -3.22 -26.93 -37.99
CA VAL A 17 -4.21 -28.04 -38.07
C VAL A 17 -4.80 -28.10 -36.65
N GLY A 18 -6.08 -28.31 -36.32
CA GLY A 18 -7.28 -28.73 -37.01
C GLY A 18 -8.29 -29.12 -35.92
N ALA A 19 -9.58 -28.99 -36.24
CA ALA A 19 -10.74 -29.05 -35.35
C ALA A 19 -11.01 -30.40 -34.65
N THR A 20 -11.79 -30.38 -33.55
CA THR A 20 -12.96 -31.27 -33.43
C THR A 20 -13.97 -30.77 -32.39
N ALA A 21 -15.20 -30.53 -32.84
CA ALA A 21 -16.39 -30.46 -32.00
C ALA A 21 -16.98 -31.87 -31.86
N LEU A 22 -17.47 -32.23 -30.67
CA LEU A 22 -18.34 -33.40 -30.49
C LEU A 22 -19.54 -33.01 -29.61
N ILE A 23 -20.71 -33.10 -30.23
CA ILE A 23 -22.04 -33.02 -29.59
C ILE A 23 -22.45 -34.45 -29.24
N LEU A 24 -22.97 -34.68 -28.03
CA LEU A 24 -23.85 -35.82 -27.74
C LEU A 24 -25.02 -35.38 -26.84
N LEU A 25 -26.20 -35.46 -27.46
CA LEU A 25 -27.58 -35.57 -26.98
C LEU A 25 -27.73 -36.78 -25.99
N LEU A 26 -28.73 -37.03 -25.14
CA LEU A 26 -30.17 -36.70 -25.07
C LEU A 26 -30.76 -37.31 -23.75
N SER A 27 -31.92 -36.80 -23.31
CA SER A 27 -33.07 -37.53 -22.72
C SER A 27 -33.20 -37.78 -21.20
N ALA A 28 -34.42 -37.44 -20.75
CA ALA A 28 -35.01 -37.54 -19.43
C ALA A 28 -35.53 -38.96 -19.06
N CYS A 29 -35.78 -39.19 -17.77
CA CYS A 29 -36.82 -40.10 -17.28
C CYS A 29 -37.42 -39.58 -15.97
N THR A 30 -38.75 -39.59 -15.90
CA THR A 30 -39.59 -39.45 -14.69
C THR A 30 -40.19 -40.82 -14.38
N SER A 31 -40.19 -41.26 -13.12
CA SER A 31 -41.20 -42.16 -12.55
C SER A 31 -41.10 -42.22 -11.02
N ASN A 32 -42.26 -42.12 -10.37
CA ASN A 32 -42.49 -42.24 -8.93
C ASN A 32 -42.20 -43.64 -8.32
N GLY A 33 -41.81 -43.64 -7.04
CA GLY A 33 -42.25 -44.61 -6.03
C GLY A 33 -41.26 -45.70 -5.64
N ASP A 34 -40.56 -45.55 -4.50
CA ASP A 34 -40.71 -46.38 -3.28
C ASP A 34 -39.58 -46.14 -2.25
N ALA A 35 -39.99 -46.10 -0.97
CA ALA A 35 -39.29 -46.31 0.30
C ALA A 35 -37.81 -45.88 0.53
N ALA A 36 -37.63 -45.14 1.64
CA ALA A 36 -36.40 -44.57 2.20
C ALA A 36 -35.22 -45.55 2.43
N PRO A 37 -34.01 -44.98 2.52
CA PRO A 37 -33.32 -44.98 3.81
C PRO A 37 -33.00 -43.56 4.26
N ALA A 38 -32.99 -43.36 5.58
CA ALA A 38 -32.74 -42.08 6.24
C ALA A 38 -31.47 -41.41 5.71
N ALA A 39 -31.62 -40.23 5.12
CA ALA A 39 -30.49 -39.35 4.84
C ALA A 39 -29.93 -38.90 6.20
N SER A 40 -28.75 -39.41 6.55
CA SER A 40 -27.90 -38.77 7.54
C SER A 40 -27.61 -37.36 7.04
N SER A 41 -28.20 -36.37 7.70
CA SER A 41 -27.82 -34.98 7.56
C SER A 41 -26.35 -34.83 7.98
N THR A 42 -25.45 -34.78 7.00
CA THR A 42 -24.15 -34.16 7.19
C THR A 42 -24.41 -32.75 7.73
N PRO A 43 -23.74 -32.28 8.78
CA PRO A 43 -23.86 -30.89 9.19
C PRO A 43 -23.38 -30.07 7.99
N THR A 44 -24.29 -29.28 7.40
CA THR A 44 -23.89 -28.12 6.62
C THR A 44 -23.05 -27.29 7.58
N GLU A 45 -21.75 -27.14 7.30
CA GLU A 45 -20.92 -26.15 7.97
C GLU A 45 -21.68 -24.82 7.91
N SER A 46 -22.11 -24.35 9.08
CA SER A 46 -22.64 -23.01 9.21
C SER A 46 -21.61 -22.04 8.63
N PRO A 47 -22.04 -21.00 7.90
CA PRO A 47 -21.12 -19.96 7.47
C PRO A 47 -20.37 -19.47 8.72
N SER A 48 -19.05 -19.56 8.70
CA SER A 48 -18.18 -19.06 9.76
C SER A 48 -18.66 -17.65 10.09
N THR A 49 -19.24 -17.48 11.27
CA THR A 49 -19.55 -16.15 11.79
C THR A 49 -18.22 -15.42 11.86
N VAL A 50 -18.11 -14.29 11.16
CA VAL A 50 -16.95 -13.41 11.27
C VAL A 50 -16.80 -13.05 12.75
N SER A 51 -15.76 -13.58 13.37
CA SER A 51 -15.50 -13.41 14.80
C SER A 51 -14.66 -12.15 14.97
N PHE A 52 -15.31 -11.09 15.42
CA PHE A 52 -14.64 -9.90 15.91
C PHE A 52 -14.51 -9.98 17.42
N GLU A 53 -13.29 -9.83 17.92
CA GLU A 53 -13.01 -9.80 19.36
C GLU A 53 -12.56 -8.40 19.76
N LYS A 54 -13.31 -7.75 20.65
CA LYS A 54 -12.90 -6.46 21.21
C LYS A 54 -11.82 -6.70 22.27
N GLY A 55 -10.67 -6.05 22.12
CA GLY A 55 -9.59 -6.09 23.11
C GLY A 55 -9.71 -5.01 24.18
N GLU A 56 -8.72 -4.98 25.07
CA GLU A 56 -8.62 -4.00 26.14
C GLU A 56 -8.26 -2.61 25.59
N THR A 57 -9.00 -1.58 26.01
CA THR A 57 -8.68 -0.19 25.69
C THR A 57 -7.43 0.24 26.44
N VAL A 58 -6.44 0.76 25.70
CA VAL A 58 -5.23 1.36 26.26
C VAL A 58 -5.34 2.88 26.17
N SER A 59 -4.76 3.60 27.13
CA SER A 59 -4.76 5.07 27.13
C SER A 59 -3.44 5.64 27.65
N GLY A 60 -3.16 6.89 27.28
CA GLY A 60 -1.94 7.58 27.66
C GLY A 60 -2.04 9.10 27.46
N VAL A 61 -0.94 9.79 27.79
CA VAL A 61 -0.74 11.21 27.53
C VAL A 61 0.67 11.38 26.97
N GLY A 62 0.78 12.12 25.87
CA GLY A 62 2.05 12.31 25.18
C GLY A 62 2.53 11.08 24.42
N PRO A 63 3.78 11.12 23.92
CA PRO A 63 4.36 10.02 23.19
C PRO A 63 4.68 8.85 24.12
N THR A 64 4.62 7.63 23.60
CA THR A 64 5.11 6.44 24.30
C THR A 64 6.61 6.28 24.05
N THR A 65 7.39 6.01 25.10
CA THR A 65 8.82 5.68 24.96
C THR A 65 9.00 4.29 24.35
N TYR A 66 10.08 4.08 23.57
CA TYR A 66 10.45 2.73 23.08
C TYR A 66 10.50 1.71 24.24
N PRO A 67 9.87 0.52 24.10
CA PRO A 67 9.28 -0.08 22.88
C PRO A 67 7.79 0.21 22.64
N GLY A 68 7.20 1.19 23.34
CA GLY A 68 5.76 1.47 23.34
C GLY A 68 5.11 1.06 24.66
N VAL A 69 3.78 1.03 24.68
CA VAL A 69 3.00 0.46 25.79
C VAL A 69 2.60 -0.98 25.49
N ASP A 70 2.36 -1.77 26.53
CA ASP A 70 1.87 -3.15 26.39
C ASP A 70 0.53 -3.17 25.63
N PHE A 71 0.43 -4.07 24.66
CA PHE A 71 -0.72 -4.19 23.78
C PHE A 71 -0.93 -5.65 23.39
N ALA A 72 -1.84 -6.32 24.09
CA ALA A 72 -2.08 -7.75 23.88
C ALA A 72 -2.76 -8.01 22.52
N LEU A 73 -2.26 -8.99 21.77
CA LEU A 73 -2.88 -9.47 20.54
C LEU A 73 -3.76 -10.68 20.86
N ALA A 74 -4.95 -10.74 20.27
CA ALA A 74 -5.82 -11.89 20.41
C ALA A 74 -5.26 -13.12 19.68
N GLU A 75 -5.44 -14.31 20.27
CA GLU A 75 -4.98 -15.56 19.68
C GLU A 75 -5.70 -15.82 18.35
N GLY A 76 -4.94 -16.13 17.29
CA GLY A 76 -5.47 -16.40 15.96
C GLY A 76 -5.96 -15.16 15.19
N ALA A 77 -5.76 -13.95 15.73
CA ALA A 77 -6.03 -12.72 15.00
C ALA A 77 -5.08 -12.58 13.80
N ARG A 78 -5.63 -12.17 12.66
CA ARG A 78 -4.92 -11.96 11.38
C ARG A 78 -4.98 -10.50 10.93
N SER A 79 -5.86 -9.71 11.53
CA SER A 79 -5.93 -8.27 11.37
C SER A 79 -6.45 -7.61 12.64
N ILE A 80 -6.20 -6.32 12.75
CA ILE A 80 -6.68 -5.46 13.83
C ILE A 80 -7.18 -4.14 13.27
N ALA A 81 -8.28 -3.66 13.84
CA ALA A 81 -8.72 -2.28 13.73
C ALA A 81 -8.65 -1.62 15.12
N ILE A 82 -8.06 -0.44 15.21
CA ILE A 82 -7.95 0.35 16.45
C ILE A 82 -8.77 1.61 16.25
N GLU A 83 -9.78 1.81 17.08
CA GLU A 83 -10.38 3.12 17.26
C GLU A 83 -9.43 3.96 18.13
N PHE A 84 -8.71 4.87 17.48
CA PHE A 84 -7.76 5.78 18.12
C PHE A 84 -8.41 7.14 18.29
N GLU A 85 -8.39 7.68 19.50
CA GLU A 85 -8.99 8.98 19.81
C GLU A 85 -7.97 9.88 20.47
N CYS A 86 -7.80 11.09 19.93
CA CYS A 86 -7.08 12.20 20.56
C CYS A 86 -7.69 13.53 20.10
N SER A 87 -7.35 14.63 20.80
CA SER A 87 -7.90 15.96 20.51
C SER A 87 -6.82 17.04 20.53
N GLY A 88 -7.09 18.18 19.89
CA GLY A 88 -6.18 19.33 19.86
C GLY A 88 -5.53 19.61 18.50
N GLY A 89 -5.89 18.87 17.45
CA GLY A 89 -5.46 19.12 16.06
C GLY A 89 -4.01 18.76 15.76
N ALA A 90 -3.27 18.21 16.72
CA ALA A 90 -1.90 17.75 16.50
C ALA A 90 -1.86 16.53 15.56
N THR A 91 -0.80 16.41 14.77
CA THR A 91 -0.49 15.17 14.06
C THR A 91 -0.07 14.09 15.05
N PHE A 92 -0.56 12.87 14.85
CA PHE A 92 -0.12 11.68 15.56
C PHE A 92 0.41 10.63 14.60
N TYR A 93 1.20 9.71 15.14
CA TYR A 93 1.59 8.49 14.45
C TYR A 93 1.42 7.29 15.39
N VAL A 94 0.87 6.18 14.87
CA VAL A 94 0.66 4.95 15.64
C VAL A 94 1.30 3.77 14.91
N GLU A 95 1.99 2.91 15.67
CA GLU A 95 2.56 1.65 15.19
C GLU A 95 2.14 0.48 16.08
N VAL A 96 1.98 -0.70 15.48
CA VAL A 96 1.73 -1.95 16.20
C VAL A 96 2.93 -2.88 16.02
N GLY A 97 3.52 -3.30 17.13
CA GLY A 97 4.44 -4.44 17.17
C GLY A 97 5.71 -4.33 16.33
N ASP A 98 6.26 -3.12 16.15
CA ASP A 98 7.38 -2.77 15.26
C ASP A 98 7.03 -2.95 13.77
N SER A 99 6.08 -2.14 13.29
CA SER A 99 5.56 -2.22 11.92
C SER A 99 6.66 -2.10 10.88
N MET A 100 7.62 -1.20 11.06
CA MET A 100 8.73 -1.01 10.12
C MET A 100 9.59 -2.27 9.96
N ALA A 101 9.93 -2.98 11.04
CA ALA A 101 10.67 -4.24 10.96
C ALA A 101 9.90 -5.34 10.19
N LEU A 102 8.58 -5.20 10.07
CA LEU A 102 7.69 -6.10 9.35
C LEU A 102 7.40 -5.66 7.91
N GLY A 103 7.93 -4.51 7.46
CA GLY A 103 7.58 -3.90 6.18
C GLY A 103 6.16 -3.31 6.16
N GLN A 104 5.57 -3.09 7.34
CA GLN A 104 4.27 -2.46 7.54
C GLN A 104 4.47 -0.98 7.86
N ALA A 105 3.41 -0.19 7.69
CA ALA A 105 3.46 1.23 7.91
C ALA A 105 3.10 1.61 9.35
N GLN A 106 3.79 2.62 9.88
CA GLN A 106 3.20 3.48 10.90
C GLN A 106 2.07 4.29 10.23
N VAL A 107 0.92 4.40 10.90
CA VAL A 107 -0.22 5.16 10.36
C VAL A 107 -0.28 6.53 11.03
N GLU A 108 -0.33 7.56 10.20
CA GLU A 108 -0.45 8.97 10.60
C GLU A 108 -1.90 9.42 10.60
N GLY A 109 -2.26 10.35 11.48
CA GLY A 109 -3.51 11.10 11.39
C GLY A 109 -3.48 12.41 12.18
N SER A 110 -4.64 13.05 12.31
CA SER A 110 -4.82 14.28 13.10
C SER A 110 -5.68 14.04 14.34
N CYS A 111 -5.36 14.72 15.43
CA CYS A 111 -6.12 14.68 16.68
C CYS A 111 -7.39 15.53 16.61
N GLU A 112 -8.34 15.10 15.79
CA GLU A 112 -9.64 15.75 15.56
C GLU A 112 -10.82 14.91 16.06
N GLY A 113 -10.55 13.92 16.92
CA GLY A 113 -11.53 12.99 17.47
C GLY A 113 -11.10 11.54 17.27
N ALA A 114 -12.08 10.65 17.17
CA ALA A 114 -11.87 9.24 16.92
C ALA A 114 -11.64 8.95 15.43
N THR A 115 -10.65 8.11 15.14
CA THR A 115 -10.37 7.58 13.82
C THR A 115 -10.07 6.09 13.90
N THR A 116 -10.37 5.36 12.83
CA THR A 116 -10.09 3.92 12.75
C THR A 116 -8.78 3.70 12.01
N LEU A 117 -7.84 3.05 12.66
CA LEU A 117 -6.55 2.65 12.11
C LEU A 117 -6.52 1.13 11.99
N ALA A 118 -5.82 0.56 11.01
CA ALA A 118 -5.83 -0.89 10.83
C ALA A 118 -4.48 -1.44 10.37
N TRP A 119 -4.19 -2.69 10.79
CA TRP A 119 -2.96 -3.40 10.45
C TRP A 119 -3.20 -4.89 10.21
N PRO A 120 -2.39 -5.54 9.35
CA PRO A 120 -2.23 -6.98 9.30
C PRO A 120 -1.48 -7.49 10.55
N ILE A 121 -1.97 -8.58 11.13
CA ILE A 121 -1.28 -9.30 12.21
C ILE A 121 -0.57 -10.51 11.60
N THR A 122 0.70 -10.68 11.98
CA THR A 122 1.53 -11.84 11.63
C THR A 122 2.10 -12.46 12.90
N ASP A 123 2.66 -13.67 12.79
CA ASP A 123 3.36 -14.32 13.91
C ASP A 123 4.56 -13.53 14.45
N ARG A 124 5.04 -12.53 13.69
CA ARG A 124 6.13 -11.64 14.10
C ARG A 124 5.66 -10.31 14.68
N THR A 125 4.36 -10.03 14.64
CA THR A 125 3.80 -8.78 15.20
C THR A 125 4.00 -8.77 16.71
N GLY A 126 4.73 -7.78 17.20
CA GLY A 126 4.98 -7.59 18.64
C GLY A 126 3.72 -7.18 19.42
N HIS A 127 3.78 -7.36 20.74
CA HIS A 127 2.70 -7.05 21.68
C HIS A 127 2.81 -5.63 22.25
N THR A 128 3.17 -4.66 21.41
CA THR A 128 3.34 -3.26 21.81
C THR A 128 2.60 -2.31 20.87
N LEU A 129 2.15 -1.19 21.42
CA LEU A 129 1.60 -0.06 20.67
C LEU A 129 2.51 1.14 20.88
N GLY A 130 3.10 1.63 19.79
CA GLY A 130 3.86 2.87 19.79
C GLY A 130 2.97 4.03 19.35
N VAL A 131 3.01 5.14 20.10
CA VAL A 131 2.26 6.36 19.81
C VAL A 131 3.21 7.55 19.86
N THR A 132 3.23 8.35 18.80
CA THR A 132 4.01 9.59 18.71
C THR A 132 3.07 10.76 18.51
N LEU A 133 3.05 11.70 19.45
CA LEU A 133 2.24 12.93 19.46
C LEU A 133 2.77 13.89 20.55
N PRO A 134 2.34 15.16 20.63
CA PRO A 134 2.84 16.12 21.62
C PRO A 134 2.62 15.70 23.08
N ASP A 135 3.56 16.03 23.98
CA ASP A 135 3.62 15.56 25.37
C ASP A 135 2.36 15.77 26.22
N ASP A 136 1.52 16.76 25.89
CA ASP A 136 0.33 17.15 26.64
C ASP A 136 -0.98 16.62 26.06
N VAL A 137 -0.93 15.87 24.96
CA VAL A 137 -2.12 15.34 24.29
C VAL A 137 -2.49 13.97 24.85
N ALA A 138 -3.69 13.86 25.42
CA ALA A 138 -4.26 12.60 25.86
C ALA A 138 -4.80 11.79 24.68
N TRP A 139 -4.68 10.47 24.76
CA TRP A 139 -5.16 9.56 23.72
C TRP A 139 -5.72 8.26 24.30
N THR A 140 -6.59 7.62 23.53
CA THR A 140 -7.08 6.25 23.78
C THR A 140 -7.01 5.40 22.52
N ALA A 141 -6.83 4.10 22.69
CA ALA A 141 -6.75 3.12 21.61
C ALA A 141 -7.59 1.90 21.98
N THR A 142 -8.67 1.65 21.23
CA THR A 142 -9.58 0.53 21.47
C THR A 142 -9.48 -0.48 20.32
N PRO A 143 -8.83 -1.63 20.52
CA PRO A 143 -8.67 -2.62 19.46
C PRO A 143 -9.89 -3.51 19.24
N THR A 144 -10.08 -3.90 18.00
CA THR A 144 -10.96 -4.98 17.54
C THR A 144 -10.15 -5.91 16.66
N PHE A 145 -10.01 -7.16 17.08
CA PHE A 145 -9.29 -8.21 16.38
C PHE A 145 -10.22 -9.01 15.47
N SER A 146 -9.69 -9.45 14.33
CA SER A 146 -10.40 -10.33 13.41
C SER A 146 -9.54 -11.52 13.03
N ALA A 147 -10.16 -12.68 12.86
CA ALA A 147 -9.53 -13.86 12.27
C ALA A 147 -9.46 -13.78 10.72
N GLU A 148 -9.98 -12.72 10.12
CA GLU A 148 -9.87 -12.44 8.68
C GLU A 148 -8.58 -11.72 8.33
N GLU A 149 -8.10 -11.93 7.10
CA GLU A 149 -6.93 -11.22 6.56
C GLU A 149 -7.21 -9.73 6.48
N PHE A 150 -6.13 -8.95 6.58
CA PHE A 150 -6.20 -7.51 6.32
C PHE A 150 -6.67 -7.27 4.88
N PRO A 151 -7.67 -6.41 4.66
CA PRO A 151 -8.26 -6.19 3.35
C PRO A 151 -7.42 -5.20 2.54
N TYR A 152 -6.29 -5.65 2.00
CA TYR A 152 -5.49 -4.86 1.06
C TYR A 152 -6.32 -4.46 -0.17
N ASP A 153 -6.23 -3.19 -0.57
CA ASP A 153 -6.68 -2.72 -1.87
C ASP A 153 -5.55 -2.93 -2.89
N ALA A 154 -5.79 -3.86 -3.82
CA ALA A 154 -4.82 -4.23 -4.84
C ALA A 154 -4.53 -3.11 -5.85
N ALA A 155 -5.48 -2.20 -6.08
CA ALA A 155 -5.25 -1.05 -6.96
C ALA A 155 -4.34 -0.03 -6.27
N ILE A 156 -4.56 0.23 -4.97
CA ILE A 156 -3.66 1.09 -4.19
C ILE A 156 -2.27 0.45 -4.10
N GLU A 157 -2.17 -0.85 -3.82
CA GLU A 157 -0.88 -1.57 -3.76
C GLU A 157 -0.07 -1.40 -5.04
N ALA A 158 -0.69 -1.67 -6.20
CA ALA A 158 -0.04 -1.54 -7.51
C ALA A 158 0.41 -0.09 -7.79
N ASP A 159 -0.45 0.88 -7.47
CA ASP A 159 -0.16 2.31 -7.65
C ASP A 159 0.99 2.76 -6.73
N CYS A 160 1.04 2.31 -5.48
CA CYS A 160 2.12 2.59 -4.53
C CYS A 160 3.46 2.00 -4.98
N GLU A 161 3.48 0.74 -5.44
CA GLU A 161 4.69 0.11 -5.96
C GLU A 161 5.24 0.86 -7.18
N ALA A 162 4.35 1.18 -8.13
CA ALA A 162 4.74 1.88 -9.35
C ALA A 162 5.20 3.31 -9.08
N PHE A 163 4.58 4.00 -8.11
CA PHE A 163 4.97 5.35 -7.70
C PHE A 163 6.29 5.41 -6.96
N ALA A 164 6.63 4.41 -6.13
CA ALA A 164 7.85 4.41 -5.30
C ALA A 164 9.14 4.64 -6.13
N SER A 165 9.21 4.07 -7.34
CA SER A 165 10.34 4.28 -8.25
C SER A 165 10.42 5.72 -8.76
N VAL A 166 9.28 6.32 -9.16
CA VAL A 166 9.23 7.70 -9.67
C VAL A 166 9.59 8.68 -8.56
N SER A 167 9.01 8.49 -7.37
CA SER A 167 9.33 9.24 -6.16
C SER A 167 10.83 9.24 -5.87
N SER A 168 11.45 8.05 -5.87
CA SER A 168 12.90 7.89 -5.63
C SER A 168 13.74 8.67 -6.63
N GLU A 169 13.40 8.63 -7.92
CA GLU A 169 14.16 9.33 -8.96
C GLU A 169 14.08 10.84 -8.84
N LEU A 170 12.88 11.37 -8.58
CA LEU A 170 12.66 12.80 -8.39
C LEU A 170 13.43 13.31 -7.16
N SER A 171 13.32 12.59 -6.03
CA SER A 171 14.05 12.94 -4.80
C SER A 171 15.57 12.81 -4.98
N ASN A 172 16.06 11.76 -5.66
CA ASN A 172 17.49 11.59 -5.90
C ASN A 172 18.06 12.64 -6.85
N ALA A 173 17.31 13.07 -7.86
CA ALA A 173 17.73 14.17 -8.71
C ALA A 173 17.90 15.46 -7.88
N ASP A 174 16.89 15.84 -7.10
CA ASP A 174 16.94 17.05 -6.27
C ASP A 174 18.04 16.97 -5.21
N MET A 175 18.13 15.89 -4.44
CA MET A 175 19.17 15.72 -3.42
C MET A 175 20.57 15.64 -4.02
N GLY A 176 20.73 14.92 -5.14
CA GLY A 176 21.99 14.79 -5.86
C GLY A 176 22.53 16.14 -6.32
N TYR A 177 21.65 17.01 -6.82
CA TYR A 177 22.06 18.35 -7.25
C TYR A 177 22.23 19.32 -6.06
N THR A 178 21.27 19.38 -5.14
CA THR A 178 21.21 20.44 -4.11
C THR A 178 22.03 20.15 -2.86
N TYR A 179 22.02 18.92 -2.36
CA TYR A 179 22.60 18.57 -1.05
C TYR A 179 23.96 17.90 -1.20
N TYR A 180 24.05 16.95 -2.14
CA TYR A 180 25.27 16.17 -2.35
C TYR A 180 26.21 16.76 -3.41
N GLU A 181 25.71 17.70 -4.23
CA GLU A 181 26.45 18.30 -5.35
C GLU A 181 27.12 17.23 -6.25
N ALA A 182 26.48 16.07 -6.36
CA ALA A 182 27.00 14.87 -7.02
C ALA A 182 26.67 14.82 -8.51
N ILE A 183 25.64 15.54 -8.94
CA ILE A 183 25.22 15.67 -10.34
C ILE A 183 25.13 17.15 -10.71
N ASP A 184 25.36 17.47 -11.98
CA ASP A 184 25.22 18.83 -12.50
C ASP A 184 23.80 19.13 -12.98
N ALA A 185 23.57 20.36 -13.45
CA ALA A 185 22.27 20.81 -13.92
C ALA A 185 21.77 20.05 -15.16
N ASP A 186 22.67 19.61 -16.04
CA ASP A 186 22.32 18.88 -17.26
C ASP A 186 21.88 17.45 -16.91
N GLU A 187 22.59 16.78 -15.99
CA GLU A 187 22.19 15.47 -15.47
C GLU A 187 20.89 15.55 -14.66
N TRP A 188 20.71 16.58 -13.82
CA TRP A 188 19.44 16.82 -13.12
C TRP A 188 18.29 16.92 -14.12
N ALA A 189 18.43 17.76 -15.15
CA ALA A 189 17.38 17.96 -16.16
C ALA A 189 17.07 16.67 -16.93
N ALA A 190 18.10 15.88 -17.27
CA ALA A 190 17.93 14.59 -17.92
C ALA A 190 17.16 13.59 -17.05
N ARG A 191 17.43 13.55 -15.74
CA ARG A 191 16.72 12.69 -14.79
C ARG A 191 15.25 13.08 -14.68
N ILE A 192 14.94 14.39 -14.56
CA ILE A 192 13.54 14.82 -14.49
C ILE A 192 12.79 14.54 -15.80
N ALA A 193 13.41 14.81 -16.95
CA ALA A 193 12.83 14.47 -18.26
C ALA A 193 12.56 12.97 -18.44
N GLY A 194 13.31 12.10 -17.75
CA GLY A 194 13.05 10.66 -17.71
C GLY A 194 11.95 10.23 -16.73
N ALA A 195 11.70 11.01 -15.66
CA ALA A 195 10.67 10.74 -14.67
C ALA A 195 9.28 11.24 -15.12
N GLU A 196 9.19 12.41 -15.76
CA GLU A 196 7.94 13.01 -16.27
C GLU A 196 7.04 12.03 -17.06
N PRO A 197 7.52 11.32 -18.10
CA PRO A 197 6.66 10.39 -18.85
C PRO A 197 6.18 9.20 -18.02
N ARG A 198 6.93 8.77 -17.01
CA ARG A 198 6.51 7.68 -16.11
C ARG A 198 5.44 8.16 -15.14
N LEU A 199 5.58 9.36 -14.60
CA LEU A 199 4.53 9.97 -13.78
C LEU A 199 3.24 10.16 -14.58
N ARG A 200 3.33 10.56 -15.85
CA ARG A 200 2.16 10.62 -16.75
C ARG A 200 1.51 9.25 -16.97
N ALA A 201 2.32 8.20 -17.18
CA ALA A 201 1.79 6.85 -17.29
C ALA A 201 1.06 6.41 -16.01
N LEU A 202 1.56 6.74 -14.81
CA LEU A 202 0.84 6.49 -13.56
C LEU A 202 -0.54 7.16 -13.53
N VAL A 203 -0.66 8.40 -14.03
CA VAL A 203 -1.97 9.08 -14.11
C VAL A 203 -2.94 8.35 -15.05
N GLU A 204 -2.43 7.84 -16.17
CA GLU A 204 -3.22 7.15 -17.18
C GLU A 204 -3.64 5.74 -16.73
N ASP A 205 -2.74 5.02 -16.07
CA ASP A 205 -2.89 3.62 -15.71
C ASP A 205 -3.48 3.40 -14.31
N ALA A 206 -3.32 4.34 -13.37
CA ALA A 206 -3.78 4.18 -11.99
C ALA A 206 -5.26 3.82 -11.97
N GLU A 207 -5.66 2.86 -11.15
CA GLU A 207 -7.05 2.45 -10.97
C GLU A 207 -7.63 2.91 -9.62
N SER A 208 -6.76 3.28 -8.67
CA SER A 208 -7.16 3.71 -7.33
C SER A 208 -7.53 5.19 -7.25
N GLU A 209 -7.85 5.63 -6.02
CA GLU A 209 -8.05 7.04 -5.70
C GLU A 209 -6.79 7.91 -5.88
N LEU A 210 -5.58 7.30 -5.89
CA LEU A 210 -4.31 8.01 -6.03
C LEU A 210 -4.14 8.72 -7.39
N ARG A 211 -4.96 8.38 -8.39
CA ARG A 211 -4.92 8.99 -9.73
C ARG A 211 -4.96 10.52 -9.67
N GLU A 212 -5.77 11.09 -8.78
CA GLU A 212 -5.90 12.55 -8.65
C GLU A 212 -4.58 13.17 -8.14
N GLN A 213 -3.98 12.57 -7.12
CA GLN A 213 -2.71 13.00 -6.54
C GLN A 213 -1.56 12.85 -7.54
N PHE A 214 -1.53 11.77 -8.32
CA PHE A 214 -0.57 11.62 -9.41
C PHE A 214 -0.73 12.73 -10.46
N GLY A 215 -1.96 13.10 -10.83
CA GLY A 215 -2.22 14.19 -11.77
C GLY A 215 -1.78 15.55 -11.23
N ALA A 216 -2.00 15.79 -9.94
CA ALA A 216 -1.54 16.99 -9.27
C ALA A 216 0.00 17.06 -9.24
N LEU A 217 0.66 15.95 -8.92
CA LEU A 217 2.12 15.87 -8.91
C LEU A 217 2.70 16.02 -10.32
N GLU A 218 2.08 15.42 -11.33
CA GLU A 218 2.50 15.55 -12.74
C GLU A 218 2.48 17.01 -13.20
N SER A 219 1.45 17.75 -12.78
CA SER A 219 1.33 19.18 -13.08
C SER A 219 2.45 20.00 -12.44
N VAL A 220 2.86 19.65 -11.22
CA VAL A 220 4.00 20.30 -10.53
C VAL A 220 5.32 19.95 -11.21
N VAL A 221 5.54 18.66 -11.46
CA VAL A 221 6.80 18.14 -12.03
C VAL A 221 6.96 18.54 -13.49
N SER A 222 5.89 18.86 -14.21
CA SER A 222 5.95 19.29 -15.62
C SER A 222 5.95 20.81 -15.81
N ASP A 223 5.98 21.61 -14.73
CA ASP A 223 5.96 23.07 -14.83
C ASP A 223 7.21 23.59 -15.58
N PRO A 224 7.06 24.29 -16.72
CA PRO A 224 8.20 24.87 -17.45
C PRO A 224 8.92 25.98 -16.68
N GLY A 225 8.30 26.55 -15.63
CA GLY A 225 8.88 27.54 -14.73
C GLY A 225 9.72 26.95 -13.59
N ARG A 226 9.89 25.63 -13.56
CA ARG A 226 10.62 24.92 -12.50
C ARG A 226 12.09 25.31 -12.42
N GLN A 227 12.59 25.40 -11.19
CA GLN A 227 13.99 25.74 -10.91
C GLN A 227 14.83 24.46 -10.81
N VAL A 228 16.07 24.53 -11.30
CA VAL A 228 17.03 23.42 -11.19
C VAL A 228 17.27 23.10 -9.72
N GLY A 229 17.22 21.82 -9.36
CA GLY A 229 17.31 21.36 -7.97
C GLY A 229 16.00 21.40 -7.18
N HIS A 230 14.89 21.78 -7.83
CA HIS A 230 13.58 21.87 -7.21
C HIS A 230 12.53 21.22 -8.11
N ALA A 231 12.74 19.93 -8.44
CA ALA A 231 11.80 19.12 -9.19
C ALA A 231 10.47 19.00 -8.44
N ILE A 232 10.56 18.83 -7.13
CA ILE A 232 9.42 18.77 -6.22
C ILE A 232 9.37 20.08 -5.44
N THR A 233 8.33 20.88 -5.66
CA THR A 233 8.08 22.10 -4.88
C THR A 233 7.51 21.76 -3.49
N ALA A 234 7.36 22.75 -2.61
CA ALA A 234 6.67 22.54 -1.33
C ALA A 234 5.28 21.91 -1.50
N ALA A 235 4.51 22.38 -2.49
CA ALA A 235 3.21 21.79 -2.83
C ALA A 235 3.35 20.35 -3.37
N GLY A 236 4.43 20.05 -4.11
CA GLY A 236 4.74 18.70 -4.54
C GLY A 236 5.00 17.75 -3.36
N TYR A 237 5.72 18.20 -2.34
CA TYR A 237 5.96 17.39 -1.13
C TYR A 237 4.67 17.12 -0.35
N GLU A 238 3.75 18.08 -0.29
CA GLU A 238 2.42 17.87 0.32
C GLU A 238 1.61 16.81 -0.44
N ILE A 239 1.64 16.83 -1.77
CA ILE A 239 0.99 15.81 -2.60
C ILE A 239 1.63 14.43 -2.37
N MET A 240 2.96 14.35 -2.33
CA MET A 240 3.67 13.09 -2.06
C MET A 240 3.39 12.55 -0.66
N ALA A 241 3.26 13.43 0.33
CA ALA A 241 2.85 13.04 1.68
C ALA A 241 1.46 12.41 1.67
N GLU A 242 0.51 12.93 0.88
CA GLU A 242 -0.80 12.28 0.75
C GLU A 242 -0.75 10.92 0.09
N ILE A 243 0.01 10.79 -1.00
CA ILE A 243 0.20 9.49 -1.64
C ILE A 243 0.76 8.50 -0.60
N SER A 244 1.78 8.91 0.16
CA SER A 244 2.37 8.07 1.21
C SER A 244 1.36 7.71 2.30
N ARG A 245 0.47 8.62 2.72
CA ARG A 245 -0.56 8.32 3.73
C ARG A 245 -1.56 7.29 3.24
N THR A 246 -2.05 7.42 2.01
CA THR A 246 -2.93 6.41 1.39
C THR A 246 -2.24 5.04 1.31
N CYS A 247 -0.98 5.00 0.87
CA CYS A 247 -0.17 3.78 0.84
C CYS A 247 0.03 3.17 2.23
N ASN A 248 0.25 3.99 3.26
CA ASN A 248 0.45 3.55 4.64
C ASN A 248 -0.84 2.97 5.24
N VAL A 249 -2.00 3.59 4.99
CA VAL A 249 -3.30 3.05 5.42
C VAL A 249 -3.58 1.69 4.78
N ASN A 250 -3.18 1.52 3.51
CA ASN A 250 -3.25 0.23 2.81
C ASN A 250 -2.16 -0.77 3.25
N GLN A 251 -1.26 -0.38 4.14
CA GLN A 251 -0.13 -1.21 4.62
C GLN A 251 0.80 -1.67 3.48
N THR A 252 0.91 -0.83 2.46
CA THR A 252 1.81 -0.96 1.30
C THR A 252 2.71 0.28 1.23
N PRO A 253 3.53 0.55 2.27
CA PRO A 253 4.31 1.77 2.36
C PRO A 253 5.26 1.94 1.17
N LEU A 254 5.49 3.19 0.77
CA LEU A 254 6.42 3.50 -0.31
C LEU A 254 7.85 3.13 0.10
N ILE A 255 8.41 2.10 -0.52
CA ILE A 255 9.82 1.73 -0.33
C ILE A 255 10.66 2.50 -1.35
N THR A 256 11.21 3.63 -0.92
CA THR A 256 12.05 4.49 -1.76
C THR A 256 13.53 4.10 -1.64
N MET A 257 14.28 4.34 -2.71
CA MET A 257 15.72 4.07 -2.77
C MET A 257 16.49 5.38 -2.84
N GLY A 258 17.31 5.64 -1.83
CA GLY A 258 18.29 6.73 -1.87
C GLY A 258 19.52 6.32 -2.68
N GLU A 259 19.85 7.06 -3.74
CA GLU A 259 21.13 6.90 -4.45
C GLU A 259 22.27 7.59 -3.69
N PHE A 260 21.95 8.67 -2.99
CA PHE A 260 22.90 9.49 -2.24
C PHE A 260 22.51 9.49 -0.76
N GLY A 261 23.46 9.19 0.12
CA GLY A 261 23.26 9.28 1.57
C GLY A 261 23.13 7.96 2.34
N GLY A 262 22.82 6.86 1.66
CA GLY A 262 22.69 5.53 2.26
C GLY A 262 21.34 5.29 2.94
#